data_AF-A0A922S8D7-F1
#
_entry.id   AF-A0A922S8D7-F1
#
_cell.length_a   1.000
_cell.length_b   1.000
_cell.length_c   1.000
_cell.angle_alpha   90.00
_cell.angle_beta   90.00
_cell.angle_gamma   90.00
#
_symmetry.space_group_name_H-M   'P 1'
#
loop_
_entity.id
_entity.type
_entity.pdbx_description
1 polymer ?
#
loop_
_entity_poly.entity_id
_entity_poly.type
_entity_poly.pdbx_seq_one_letter_code
_entity_poly.pdbx_strand_id
1 'polypeptide(L)'
;MWKFIVLSVFLGIAQGASINDVNGNYTALMVFPTLNNGTNACVRFSLSENQSNKQGSCTDGKTVYSVNFQTFERYNGIKPQDQPVFFSLPLSVVDSSNDLEENLKATCTRDGEEIKDRAAFWAVNDNYKIAEAETSQYGRIMYLIGRQLPTAAQLEQDVAKIDVLKGKVGAVICNQEIYQEFLSGN
;
A
#
# COMPACT_ATOMS: atom_id res chain seq x y z
N MET A 1 -19.72 25.57 47.71
CA MET A 1 -19.84 24.16 47.23
C MET A 1 -20.30 24.19 45.78
N TRP A 2 -19.81 23.26 44.94
CA TRP A 2 -19.89 23.18 43.46
C TRP A 2 -18.88 24.03 42.68
N LYS A 3 -18.18 23.52 41.67
CA LYS A 3 -17.90 22.16 41.16
C LYS A 3 -16.67 22.31 40.25
N PHE A 4 -15.74 21.35 40.30
CA PHE A 4 -14.61 21.22 39.39
C PHE A 4 -15.10 21.18 37.93
N ILE A 5 -14.61 22.07 37.07
CA ILE A 5 -14.62 21.83 35.63
C ILE A 5 -13.24 21.29 35.27
N VAL A 6 -13.19 19.97 35.23
CA VAL A 6 -12.12 19.16 34.66
C VAL A 6 -12.01 19.53 33.19
N LEU A 7 -11.06 20.40 32.84
CA LEU A 7 -10.67 20.64 31.45
C LEU A 7 -9.50 19.70 31.11
N SER A 8 -9.76 18.40 31.24
CA SER A 8 -8.83 17.35 30.85
C SER A 8 -9.39 16.64 29.63
N VAL A 9 -8.51 16.38 28.66
CA VAL A 9 -8.67 15.37 27.62
C VAL A 9 -9.55 15.78 26.42
N PHE A 10 -9.09 16.77 25.67
CA PHE A 10 -9.07 16.63 24.20
C PHE A 10 -7.62 16.40 23.76
N LEU A 11 -6.97 15.38 24.34
CA LEU A 11 -5.99 14.63 23.58
C LEU A 11 -6.83 13.87 22.55
N GLY A 12 -7.10 14.51 21.42
CA GLY A 12 -7.53 13.80 20.23
C GLY A 12 -6.49 12.72 20.04
N ILE A 13 -6.92 11.47 20.24
CA ILE A 13 -6.09 10.33 19.91
C ILE A 13 -6.01 10.39 18.39
N ALA A 14 -4.97 11.06 17.88
CA ALA A 14 -4.41 10.73 16.60
C ALA A 14 -3.99 9.26 16.75
N GLN A 15 -4.92 8.35 16.52
CA GLN A 15 -4.60 6.95 16.34
C GLN A 15 -3.86 6.93 15.02
N GLY A 16 -2.55 7.17 15.09
CA GLY A 16 -1.65 6.91 13.98
C GLY A 16 -1.92 5.47 13.54
N ALA A 17 -2.15 5.29 12.25
CA ALA A 17 -2.44 3.98 11.69
C ALA A 17 -1.36 2.99 12.15
N SER A 18 -1.77 1.90 12.79
CA SER A 18 -0.87 0.91 13.34
C SER A 18 -0.39 -0.02 12.23
N ILE A 19 0.81 -0.61 12.37
CA ILE A 19 1.24 -1.71 11.48
C ILE A 19 0.23 -2.87 11.47
N ASN A 20 -0.54 -3.03 12.56
CA ASN A 20 -1.64 -3.99 12.64
C ASN A 20 -2.75 -3.74 11.60
N ASP A 21 -2.97 -2.48 11.21
CA ASP A 21 -3.97 -2.10 10.21
C ASP A 21 -3.53 -2.47 8.79
N VAL A 22 -2.24 -2.77 8.61
CA VAL A 22 -1.65 -3.18 7.34
C VAL A 22 -1.58 -4.69 7.20
N ASN A 23 -1.52 -5.47 8.28
CA ASN A 23 -1.45 -6.93 8.21
C ASN A 23 -2.67 -7.53 7.47
N GLY A 24 -2.41 -8.38 6.48
CA GLY A 24 -3.46 -9.09 5.76
C GLY A 24 -3.18 -9.31 4.27
N ASN A 25 -4.19 -9.83 3.58
CA ASN A 25 -4.13 -10.09 2.15
C ASN A 25 -4.82 -8.97 1.37
N TYR A 26 -4.14 -8.44 0.36
CA TYR A 26 -4.61 -7.39 -0.52
C TYR A 26 -4.45 -7.80 -1.98
N THR A 27 -5.18 -7.11 -2.85
CA THR A 27 -5.04 -7.21 -4.29
C THR A 27 -4.77 -5.82 -4.84
N ALA A 28 -3.77 -5.66 -5.70
CA ALA A 28 -3.62 -4.43 -6.49
C ALA A 28 -4.74 -4.36 -7.50
N LEU A 29 -5.51 -3.29 -7.41
CA LEU A 29 -6.63 -3.01 -8.29
C LEU A 29 -6.20 -2.07 -9.41
N MET A 30 -5.38 -1.07 -9.08
CA MET A 30 -4.82 -0.12 -10.03
C MET A 30 -3.35 0.19 -9.74
N VAL A 31 -2.61 0.59 -10.78
CA VAL A 31 -1.21 1.03 -10.72
C VAL A 31 -1.03 2.42 -11.34
N PHE A 32 -0.14 3.23 -10.75
CA PHE A 32 0.18 4.59 -11.16
C PHE A 32 1.71 4.85 -11.07
N PRO A 33 2.33 5.48 -12.08
CA PRO A 33 1.76 5.77 -13.40
C PRO A 33 1.47 4.47 -14.18
N THR A 34 0.74 4.57 -15.28
CA THR A 34 0.55 3.44 -16.19
C THR A 34 1.92 2.92 -16.65
N LEU A 35 2.19 1.64 -16.39
CA LEU A 35 3.39 0.97 -16.89
C LEU A 35 3.22 0.72 -18.39
N ASN A 36 4.26 0.98 -19.18
CA ASN A 36 4.22 0.97 -20.66
C ASN A 36 3.82 -0.37 -21.31
N ASN A 37 3.59 -1.44 -20.53
CA ASN A 37 3.47 -2.80 -21.03
C ASN A 37 2.07 -3.42 -20.85
N GLY A 38 0.99 -2.63 -20.83
CA GLY A 38 -0.38 -3.14 -20.97
C GLY A 38 -0.69 -4.36 -20.08
N THR A 39 -0.31 -4.27 -18.81
CA THR A 39 -0.29 -5.38 -17.87
C THR A 39 -1.69 -5.69 -17.35
N ASN A 40 -2.41 -6.60 -18.02
CA ASN A 40 -3.44 -7.39 -17.36
C ASN A 40 -2.72 -8.31 -16.36
N ALA A 41 -2.59 -7.84 -15.12
CA ALA A 41 -1.95 -8.59 -14.04
C ALA A 41 -2.68 -8.39 -12.72
N CYS A 42 -3.32 -9.45 -12.21
CA CYS A 42 -3.78 -9.46 -10.83
C CYS A 42 -2.61 -9.76 -9.90
N VAL A 43 -2.14 -8.72 -9.19
CA VAL A 43 -1.11 -8.86 -8.15
C VAL A 43 -1.80 -8.99 -6.80
N ARG A 44 -1.57 -10.10 -6.10
CA ARG A 44 -2.00 -10.25 -4.70
C ARG A 44 -0.81 -10.10 -3.78
N PHE A 45 -0.97 -9.33 -2.70
CA PHE A 45 0.01 -9.16 -1.65
C PHE A 45 -0.48 -9.85 -0.38
N SER A 46 0.36 -10.63 0.25
CA SER A 46 0.22 -10.88 1.69
C SER A 46 1.22 -9.98 2.41
N LEU A 47 0.73 -9.17 3.33
CA LEU A 47 1.52 -8.31 4.19
C LEU A 47 1.48 -8.88 5.60
N SER A 48 2.66 -9.20 6.12
CA SER A 48 2.84 -9.59 7.51
C SER A 48 4.05 -8.90 8.10
N GLU A 49 3.92 -8.48 9.35
CA GLU A 49 5.05 -8.02 10.14
C GLU A 49 6.12 -9.12 10.20
N ASN A 50 7.36 -8.75 9.86
CA ASN A 50 8.48 -9.66 9.95
C ASN A 50 9.00 -9.71 11.40
N GLN A 51 8.83 -10.86 12.07
CA GLN A 51 9.22 -11.09 13.48
C GLN A 51 10.70 -10.83 13.80
N SER A 52 11.56 -10.66 12.80
CA SER A 52 12.96 -10.23 12.99
C SER A 52 13.12 -8.74 13.37
N ASN A 53 12.03 -7.96 13.44
CA ASN A 53 11.87 -6.69 14.17
C ASN A 53 13.01 -5.65 14.06
N LYS A 54 13.76 -5.60 12.95
CA LYS A 54 14.65 -4.47 12.70
C LYS A 54 13.83 -3.27 12.23
N GLN A 55 13.33 -2.51 13.20
CA GLN A 55 12.72 -1.21 12.97
C GLN A 55 13.81 -0.22 12.52
N GLY A 56 13.55 0.46 11.41
CA GLY A 56 14.34 1.63 11.01
C GLY A 56 13.71 2.90 11.57
N SER A 57 14.49 3.98 11.62
CA SER A 57 13.99 5.32 11.90
C SER A 57 14.21 6.22 10.70
N CYS A 58 13.21 7.05 10.42
CA CYS A 58 13.30 8.10 9.43
C CYS A 58 13.61 9.45 10.10
N THR A 59 14.18 10.36 9.33
CA THR A 59 14.48 11.75 9.74
C THR A 59 13.24 12.56 10.10
N ASP A 60 12.05 12.15 9.63
CA ASP A 60 10.75 12.70 10.02
C ASP A 60 10.23 12.15 11.37
N GLY A 61 11.01 11.29 12.03
CA GLY A 61 10.64 10.65 13.29
C GLY A 61 9.73 9.42 13.14
N LYS A 62 9.33 9.05 11.91
CA LYS A 62 8.49 7.88 11.69
C LYS A 62 9.29 6.58 11.79
N THR A 63 8.62 5.55 12.29
CA THR A 63 9.16 4.19 12.37
C THR A 63 8.89 3.44 11.07
N VAL A 64 9.91 2.73 10.58
CA VAL A 64 9.78 1.86 9.40
C VAL A 64 9.82 0.40 9.83
N TYR A 65 8.76 -0.32 9.48
CA TYR A 65 8.60 -1.74 9.78
C TYR A 65 9.15 -2.59 8.64
N SER A 66 9.76 -3.73 8.94
CA SER A 66 10.08 -4.70 7.88
C SER A 66 8.84 -5.53 7.60
N VAL A 67 8.28 -5.43 6.39
CA VAL A 67 7.09 -6.18 6.00
C VAL A 67 7.48 -7.19 4.93
N ASN A 68 7.01 -8.42 5.09
CA ASN A 68 7.14 -9.43 4.05
C ASN A 68 6.05 -9.21 3.02
N PHE A 69 6.46 -9.11 1.75
CA PHE A 69 5.59 -9.08 0.60
C PHE A 69 5.65 -10.44 -0.05
N GLN A 70 4.49 -11.03 -0.21
CA GLN A 70 4.31 -12.20 -1.03
C GLN A 70 3.49 -11.80 -2.24
N THR A 71 4.10 -11.75 -3.44
CA THR A 71 3.37 -11.44 -4.66
C THR A 71 3.00 -12.69 -5.43
N PHE A 72 1.75 -12.72 -5.88
CA PHE A 72 1.28 -13.65 -6.89
C PHE A 72 0.95 -12.83 -8.12
N GLU A 73 1.72 -13.00 -9.20
CA GLU A 73 1.50 -12.32 -10.46
C GLU A 73 1.03 -13.32 -11.50
N ARG A 74 -0.02 -12.97 -12.24
CA ARG A 74 -0.40 -13.70 -13.44
C ARG A 74 -0.48 -12.71 -14.58
N TYR A 75 0.35 -12.89 -15.61
CA TYR A 75 0.47 -11.98 -16.75
C TYR A 75 0.08 -12.70 -18.04
N ASN A 76 -0.86 -12.17 -18.82
CA ASN A 76 -1.18 -12.62 -20.19
C ASN A 76 -1.05 -14.14 -20.44
N GLY A 77 -1.88 -14.96 -19.78
CA GLY A 77 -1.90 -16.41 -20.00
C GLY A 77 -0.69 -17.19 -19.44
N ILE A 78 0.35 -16.52 -18.94
CA ILE A 78 1.41 -17.16 -18.16
C ILE A 78 0.77 -17.60 -16.85
N LYS A 79 0.90 -18.89 -16.50
CA LYS A 79 0.45 -19.39 -15.19
C LYS A 79 1.09 -18.54 -14.09
N PRO A 80 0.42 -18.34 -12.94
CA PRO A 80 1.10 -17.73 -11.80
C PRO A 80 2.44 -18.41 -11.65
N GLN A 81 3.53 -17.67 -11.36
CA GLN A 81 4.74 -18.38 -10.94
C GLN A 81 4.30 -19.34 -9.82
N ASP A 82 4.54 -20.64 -10.00
CA ASP A 82 4.08 -21.67 -9.06
C ASP A 82 4.65 -21.40 -7.65
N GLN A 83 5.66 -20.54 -7.58
CA GLN A 83 6.21 -20.00 -6.36
C GLN A 83 5.96 -18.50 -6.28
N PRO A 84 5.37 -18.01 -5.18
CA PRO A 84 5.25 -16.59 -4.93
C PRO A 84 6.63 -15.95 -4.78
N VAL A 85 6.76 -14.71 -5.25
CA VAL A 85 7.99 -13.93 -5.02
C VAL A 85 7.91 -13.35 -3.62
N PHE A 86 8.90 -13.69 -2.80
CA PHE A 86 9.07 -13.15 -1.47
C PHE A 86 10.13 -12.06 -1.48
N PHE A 87 9.75 -10.88 -1.04
CA PHE A 87 10.71 -9.81 -0.77
C PHE A 87 10.28 -9.08 0.50
N SER A 88 11.25 -8.47 1.19
CA SER A 88 10.96 -7.61 2.33
C SER A 88 11.26 -6.18 1.94
N LEU A 89 10.25 -5.30 2.05
CA LEU A 89 10.48 -3.87 1.97
C LEU A 89 10.23 -3.22 3.33
N PRO A 90 11.11 -2.29 3.74
CA PRO A 90 10.80 -1.36 4.81
C PRO A 90 9.54 -0.55 4.46
N LEU A 91 8.54 -0.60 5.34
CA LEU A 91 7.23 0.01 5.18
C LEU A 91 6.97 1.04 6.29
N SER A 92 6.55 2.25 5.92
CA SER A 92 5.98 3.22 6.85
C SER A 92 4.46 3.24 6.70
N VAL A 93 3.73 3.23 7.82
CA VAL A 93 2.29 3.50 7.81
C VAL A 93 2.08 4.98 8.04
N VAL A 94 1.27 5.63 7.21
CA VAL A 94 1.05 7.06 7.24
C VAL A 94 -0.44 7.40 7.26
N ASP A 95 -0.76 8.62 7.71
CA ASP A 95 -2.13 9.04 7.98
C ASP A 95 -2.76 9.89 6.86
N SER A 96 -1.97 10.36 5.89
CA SER A 96 -2.44 11.26 4.83
C SER A 96 -1.72 11.09 3.49
N SER A 97 -2.29 11.66 2.42
CA SER A 97 -1.62 11.76 1.11
C SER A 97 -0.35 12.61 1.16
N ASN A 98 -0.33 13.68 1.96
CA ASN A 98 0.84 14.54 2.08
C ASN A 98 1.97 13.77 2.77
N ASP A 99 1.62 12.98 3.76
CA ASP A 99 2.56 12.13 4.47
C ASP A 99 3.17 11.04 3.59
N LEU A 100 2.46 10.54 2.57
CA LEU A 100 3.04 9.64 1.56
C LEU A 100 4.19 10.33 0.81
N GLU A 101 3.96 11.55 0.33
CA GLU A 101 4.97 12.31 -0.40
C GLU A 101 6.16 12.70 0.48
N GLU A 102 5.91 13.06 1.74
CA GLU A 102 6.96 13.42 2.70
C GLU A 102 7.74 12.21 3.18
N ASN A 103 7.08 11.06 3.41
CA ASN A 103 7.75 9.84 3.81
C ASN A 103 8.77 9.39 2.77
N LEU A 104 8.45 9.56 1.48
CA LEU A 104 9.37 9.27 0.38
C LEU A 104 10.49 10.31 0.19
N LYS A 105 10.46 11.44 0.89
CA LYS A 105 11.58 12.40 0.93
C LYS A 105 12.48 12.23 2.15
N ALA A 106 11.96 11.64 3.22
CA ALA A 106 12.73 11.42 4.44
C ALA A 106 13.94 10.52 4.15
N THR A 107 15.09 10.72 4.78
CA THR A 107 16.12 9.67 4.83
C THR A 107 15.79 8.72 5.96
N CYS A 108 15.84 7.41 5.71
CA CYS A 108 15.61 6.39 6.74
C CYS A 108 16.84 5.51 6.88
N THR A 109 17.14 5.10 8.11
CA THR A 109 18.28 4.23 8.40
C THR A 109 17.85 3.01 9.19
N ARG A 110 18.59 1.91 9.00
CA ARG A 110 18.49 0.67 9.77
C ARG A 110 19.91 0.20 10.05
N ASP A 111 20.24 -0.04 11.32
CA ASP A 111 21.59 -0.43 11.75
C ASP A 111 22.71 0.53 11.30
N GLY A 112 22.38 1.82 11.13
CA GLY A 112 23.33 2.84 10.66
C GLY A 112 23.50 2.90 9.13
N GLU A 113 22.82 2.05 8.37
CA GLU A 113 22.83 2.06 6.91
C GLU A 113 21.56 2.74 6.38
N GLU A 114 21.70 3.49 5.28
CA GLU A 114 20.58 4.12 4.59
C GLU A 114 19.71 3.10 3.85
N ILE A 115 18.41 3.21 4.05
CA ILE A 115 17.39 2.42 3.36
C ILE A 115 17.10 3.07 2.01
N LYS A 116 17.48 2.40 0.92
CA LYS A 116 17.29 2.91 -0.45
C LYS A 116 15.94 2.53 -1.06
N ASP A 117 15.45 1.33 -0.76
CA ASP A 117 14.15 0.85 -1.24
C ASP A 117 13.17 0.84 -0.08
N ARG A 118 12.00 1.45 -0.27
CA ARG A 118 10.98 1.55 0.77
C ARG A 118 9.59 1.65 0.19
N ALA A 119 8.62 1.41 1.07
CA ALA A 119 7.22 1.65 0.79
C ALA A 119 6.56 2.47 1.90
N ALA A 120 5.47 3.13 1.54
CA ALA A 120 4.58 3.83 2.43
C ALA A 120 3.16 3.33 2.20
N PHE A 121 2.37 3.28 3.27
CA PHE A 121 1.02 2.73 3.25
C PHE A 121 0.04 3.69 3.90
N TRP A 122 -1.01 4.04 3.19
CA TRP A 122 -2.04 4.94 3.67
C TRP A 122 -3.43 4.30 3.60
N ALA A 123 -4.14 4.38 4.72
CA ALA A 123 -5.55 4.01 4.80
C ALA A 123 -6.46 5.12 4.27
N VAL A 124 -6.87 5.02 3.01
CA VAL A 124 -7.78 5.99 2.39
C VAL A 124 -9.19 5.87 2.97
N ASN A 125 -9.69 4.63 3.09
CA ASN A 125 -10.95 4.30 3.74
C ASN A 125 -10.95 2.81 4.16
N ASP A 126 -12.11 2.30 4.57
CA ASP A 126 -12.27 0.91 5.03
C ASP A 126 -12.00 -0.12 3.94
N ASN A 127 -12.27 0.23 2.67
CA ASN A 127 -12.19 -0.69 1.54
C ASN A 127 -10.84 -0.62 0.81
N TYR A 128 -10.23 0.56 0.80
CA TYR A 128 -9.09 0.88 -0.04
C TYR A 128 -7.93 1.46 0.74
N LYS A 129 -6.74 1.01 0.35
CA LYS A 129 -5.45 1.50 0.84
C LYS A 129 -4.61 1.93 -0.36
N ILE A 130 -3.73 2.88 -0.14
CA ILE A 130 -2.69 3.23 -1.11
C ILE A 130 -1.36 2.70 -0.60
N ALA A 131 -0.70 1.93 -1.44
CA ALA A 131 0.67 1.49 -1.23
C ALA A 131 1.55 2.21 -2.23
N GLU A 132 2.51 2.99 -1.76
CA GLU A 132 3.47 3.67 -2.62
C GLU A 132 4.86 3.14 -2.33
N ALA A 133 5.59 2.74 -3.37
CA ALA A 133 6.94 2.22 -3.25
C ALA A 133 7.89 3.05 -4.10
N GLU A 134 9.07 3.30 -3.56
CA GLU A 134 10.20 3.82 -4.31
C GLU A 134 11.30 2.77 -4.25
N THR A 135 11.68 2.28 -5.43
CA THR A 135 12.73 1.27 -5.57
C THR A 135 13.76 1.73 -6.58
N SER A 136 15.01 1.40 -6.33
CA SER A 136 16.14 1.65 -7.22
C SER A 136 15.97 1.05 -8.63
N GLN A 137 15.20 -0.04 -8.74
CA GLN A 137 14.96 -0.75 -10.00
C GLN A 137 13.81 -0.16 -10.83
N TYR A 138 12.71 0.21 -10.19
CA TYR A 138 11.46 0.59 -10.87
C TYR A 138 11.07 2.06 -10.68
N GLY A 139 11.84 2.81 -9.90
CA GLY A 139 11.48 4.16 -9.49
C GLY A 139 10.27 4.15 -8.56
N ARG A 140 9.49 5.24 -8.63
CA ARG A 140 8.30 5.46 -7.81
C ARG A 140 7.07 4.86 -8.47
N ILE A 141 6.39 3.97 -7.76
CA ILE A 141 5.14 3.32 -8.19
C ILE A 141 4.13 3.40 -7.05
N MET A 142 2.89 3.71 -7.39
CA MET A 142 1.77 3.73 -6.47
C MET A 142 0.71 2.72 -6.90
N TYR A 143 0.16 2.00 -5.93
CA TYR A 143 -0.93 1.05 -6.11
C TYR A 143 -2.15 1.47 -5.30
N LEU A 144 -3.32 1.38 -5.92
CA LEU A 144 -4.58 1.27 -5.19
C LEU A 144 -4.80 -0.21 -4.90
N ILE A 145 -4.93 -0.57 -3.62
CA ILE A 145 -5.10 -1.95 -3.21
C ILE A 145 -6.34 -2.11 -2.32
N GLY A 146 -6.94 -3.29 -2.38
CA GLY A 146 -8.14 -3.63 -1.61
C GLY A 146 -8.15 -5.08 -1.17
N ARG A 147 -8.92 -5.39 -0.13
CA ARG A 147 -9.11 -6.77 0.35
C ARG A 147 -10.13 -7.55 -0.48
N GLN A 148 -11.08 -6.82 -1.07
CA GLN A 148 -12.13 -7.37 -1.93
C GLN A 148 -11.85 -7.01 -3.39
N LEU A 149 -12.30 -7.88 -4.30
CA LEU A 149 -12.29 -7.61 -5.74
C LEU A 149 -13.60 -6.92 -6.12
N PRO A 150 -13.58 -5.62 -6.49
CA PRO A 150 -14.75 -4.94 -7.03
C PRO A 150 -14.98 -5.32 -8.50
N THR A 151 -16.19 -5.08 -9.02
CA THR A 151 -16.43 -5.03 -10.47
C THR A 151 -15.75 -3.82 -11.08
N ALA A 152 -15.54 -3.83 -12.40
CA ALA A 152 -14.98 -2.68 -13.11
C ALA A 152 -15.77 -1.38 -12.84
N ALA A 153 -17.10 -1.45 -12.89
CA ALA A 153 -17.97 -0.31 -12.65
C ALA A 153 -17.90 0.21 -11.20
N GLN A 154 -17.83 -0.70 -10.22
CA GLN A 154 -17.69 -0.33 -8.81
C GLN A 154 -16.34 0.34 -8.56
N LEU A 155 -15.26 -0.22 -9.12
CA LEU A 155 -13.91 0.33 -9.00
C LEU A 155 -13.83 1.74 -9.58
N GLU A 156 -14.40 1.97 -10.76
CA GLU A 156 -14.44 3.28 -11.41
C GLU A 156 -15.16 4.32 -10.52
N GLN A 157 -16.33 3.97 -9.98
CA GLN A 157 -17.09 4.85 -9.09
C GLN A 157 -16.36 5.16 -7.79
N ASP A 158 -15.67 4.17 -7.21
CA ASP A 158 -14.96 4.36 -5.95
C ASP A 158 -13.67 5.16 -6.14
N VAL A 159 -12.93 4.91 -7.21
CA VAL A 159 -11.72 5.69 -7.58
C VAL A 159 -12.05 7.16 -7.78
N ALA A 160 -13.19 7.48 -8.41
CA ALA A 160 -13.62 8.86 -8.62
C ALA A 160 -13.84 9.64 -7.30
N LYS A 161 -14.09 8.93 -6.19
CA LYS A 161 -14.29 9.53 -4.85
C LYS A 161 -12.98 9.68 -4.07
N ILE A 162 -11.87 9.08 -4.53
CA ILE A 162 -10.57 9.15 -3.85
C ILE A 162 -9.81 10.37 -4.36
N ASP A 163 -9.80 11.44 -3.55
CA ASP A 163 -9.24 12.74 -3.95
C ASP A 163 -7.78 12.67 -4.44
N VAL A 164 -6.93 11.90 -3.77
CA VAL A 164 -5.51 11.78 -4.15
C VAL A 164 -5.31 11.14 -5.53
N LEU A 165 -6.29 10.40 -6.05
CA LEU A 165 -6.23 9.78 -7.38
C LEU A 165 -6.75 10.69 -8.48
N LYS A 166 -7.40 11.81 -8.15
CA LYS A 166 -7.96 12.73 -9.15
C LYS A 166 -6.84 13.30 -10.03
N GLY A 167 -7.00 13.16 -11.34
CA GLY A 167 -6.05 13.64 -12.34
C GLY A 167 -4.79 12.77 -12.51
N LYS A 168 -4.64 11.68 -11.75
CA LYS A 168 -3.55 10.72 -11.97
C LYS A 168 -3.90 9.78 -13.13
N VAL A 169 -2.92 9.54 -13.99
CA VAL A 169 -3.03 8.56 -15.07
C VAL A 169 -2.54 7.20 -14.55
N GLY A 170 -3.44 6.23 -14.51
CA GLY A 170 -3.14 4.86 -14.08
C GLY A 170 -3.88 3.83 -14.91
N ALA A 171 -3.61 2.57 -14.62
CA ALA A 171 -4.28 1.44 -15.26
C ALA A 171 -4.95 0.54 -14.23
N VAL A 172 -6.15 0.04 -14.58
CA VAL A 172 -6.77 -1.08 -13.86
C VAL A 172 -5.99 -2.34 -14.21
N ILE A 173 -5.52 -3.05 -13.19
CA ILE A 173 -4.75 -4.28 -13.35
C ILE A 173 -5.48 -5.49 -12.80
N CYS A 174 -6.47 -5.28 -11.92
CA CYS A 174 -7.31 -6.34 -11.38
C CYS A 174 -8.69 -5.81 -10.98
N ASN A 175 -9.72 -6.55 -11.34
CA ASN A 175 -11.10 -6.44 -10.88
C ASN A 175 -11.74 -7.83 -11.01
N GLN A 176 -13.02 -7.97 -10.70
CA GLN A 176 -13.70 -9.27 -10.80
C GLN A 176 -13.65 -9.85 -12.21
N GLU A 177 -13.90 -9.05 -13.23
CA GLU A 177 -13.98 -9.46 -14.62
C GLU A 177 -12.62 -9.98 -15.12
N ILE A 178 -11.56 -9.19 -14.93
CA ILE A 178 -10.18 -9.57 -15.26
C ILE A 178 -9.78 -10.81 -14.43
N TYR A 179 -10.20 -10.90 -13.16
CA TYR A 179 -9.93 -12.08 -12.34
C TYR A 179 -10.62 -13.35 -12.84
N GLN A 180 -11.85 -13.25 -13.33
CA GLN A 180 -12.56 -14.38 -13.93
C GLN A 180 -11.94 -14.78 -15.27
N GLU A 181 -11.55 -13.82 -16.11
CA GLU A 181 -10.78 -14.08 -17.34
C GLU A 181 -9.51 -14.86 -16.99
N PHE A 182 -8.77 -14.43 -15.95
CA PHE A 182 -7.63 -15.18 -15.44
C PHE A 182 -8.01 -16.61 -15.07
N LEU A 183 -9.02 -16.84 -14.22
CA LEU A 183 -9.40 -18.20 -13.82
C LEU A 183 -9.80 -19.09 -15.00
N SER A 184 -10.42 -18.50 -16.04
CA SER A 184 -10.86 -19.21 -17.24
C SER A 184 -9.71 -19.64 -18.17
N GLY A 185 -8.53 -19.04 -18.03
CA GLY A 185 -7.35 -19.36 -18.84
C GLY A 185 -7.42 -18.89 -20.31
N ASN A 186 -8.33 -17.95 -20.61
CA ASN A 186 -8.42 -17.29 -21.90
C ASN A 186 -7.54 -16.03 -21.95
#